data_AF-A0A7V3HYX2-F1
#
_entry.id   AF-A0A7V3HYX2-F1
#
_cell.length_a   1.000
_cell.length_b   1.000
_cell.length_c   1.000
_cell.angle_alpha   90.00
_cell.angle_beta   90.00
_cell.angle_gamma   90.00
#
_symmetry.space_group_name_H-M   'P 1'
#
loop_
_entity.id
_entity.type
_entity.pdbx_description
1 polymer ?
#
loop_
_entity_poly.entity_id
_entity_poly.type
_entity_poly.pdbx_seq_one_letter_code
_entity_poly.pdbx_strand_id
1 'polypeptide(L)'
;MAGYDPVTARELPMSVSQRPTGVIEEGRAAGLIRRELPAATTAGMLTWMVERACRQDLPGRPPGHDAELATTLAEIVSGGVDLSATSAP
;
A
#
# COMPACT_ATOMS: atom_id res chain seq x y z
N MET A 1 17.63 -3.95 14.84
CA MET A 1 17.20 -3.39 13.54
C MET A 1 18.46 -3.03 12.77
N ALA A 2 18.63 -3.44 11.51
CA ALA A 2 19.78 -2.99 10.72
C ALA A 2 19.75 -1.45 10.66
N GLY A 3 20.82 -0.80 11.13
CA GLY A 3 20.94 0.64 11.16
C GLY A 3 21.19 1.18 9.77
N TYR A 4 20.16 1.20 8.93
CA TYR A 4 20.22 1.91 7.66
C TYR A 4 20.39 3.41 7.95
N ASP A 5 21.25 4.05 7.16
CA ASP A 5 21.35 5.51 7.18
C ASP A 5 20.01 6.12 6.69
N PRO A 6 19.67 7.35 7.08
CA PRO A 6 18.36 7.94 6.83
C PRO A 6 18.06 8.16 5.33
N VAL A 7 19.07 8.22 4.46
CA VAL A 7 18.87 8.29 3.01
C VAL A 7 18.45 6.92 2.50
N THR A 8 19.19 5.87 2.84
CA THR A 8 18.85 4.49 2.45
C THR A 8 17.48 4.06 3.01
N ALA A 9 17.15 4.46 4.24
CA ALA A 9 15.84 4.21 4.84
C ALA A 9 14.68 4.90 4.10
N ARG A 10 14.96 6.00 3.39
CA ARG A 10 13.98 6.73 2.57
C ARG A 10 13.95 6.26 1.12
N GLU A 11 15.07 5.83 0.56
CA GLU A 11 15.17 5.43 -0.85
C GLU A 11 14.72 3.99 -1.12
N LEU A 12 14.96 3.05 -0.20
CA LEU A 12 14.53 1.66 -0.37
C LEU A 12 13.00 1.55 -0.56
N PRO A 13 12.14 2.20 0.26
CA PRO A 13 10.70 2.17 0.07
C PRO A 13 10.27 2.85 -1.24
N MET A 14 10.98 3.91 -1.68
CA MET A 14 10.72 4.55 -2.97
C MET A 14 11.00 3.58 -4.13
N SER A 15 12.08 2.78 -4.06
CA SER A 15 12.37 1.76 -5.07
C SER A 15 11.32 0.64 -5.10
N VAL A 16 10.84 0.19 -3.92
CA VAL A 16 9.77 -0.81 -3.81
C VAL A 16 8.44 -0.27 -4.33
N SER A 17 8.18 1.02 -4.17
CA SER A 17 6.94 1.68 -4.63
C SER A 17 6.86 1.89 -6.15
N GLN A 18 7.94 1.66 -6.91
CA GLN A 18 7.94 1.81 -8.38
C GLN A 18 6.98 0.81 -9.06
N ARG A 19 6.99 -0.46 -8.63
CA ARG A 19 6.08 -1.49 -9.15
C ARG A 19 4.60 -1.16 -8.85
N PRO A 20 4.22 -0.85 -7.60
CA PRO A 20 2.87 -0.36 -7.28
C PRO A 20 2.47 0.89 -8.06
N THR A 21 3.41 1.80 -8.35
CA THR A 21 3.12 2.98 -9.17
C THR A 21 2.66 2.58 -10.58
N GLY A 22 3.34 1.61 -11.20
CA GLY A 22 2.95 1.08 -12.51
C GLY A 22 1.55 0.44 -12.48
N VAL A 23 1.26 -0.38 -11.47
CA VAL A 23 -0.06 -1.00 -11.28
C VAL A 23 -1.16 0.07 -11.14
N ILE A 24 -0.89 1.15 -10.42
CA ILE A 24 -1.86 2.25 -10.26
C ILE A 24 -2.09 2.97 -11.60
N GLU A 25 -1.04 3.25 -12.38
CA GLU A 25 -1.21 3.89 -13.68
C GLU A 25 -1.95 2.99 -14.69
N GLU A 26 -1.65 1.70 -14.72
CA GLU A 26 -2.37 0.72 -15.54
C GLU A 26 -3.85 0.62 -15.12
N GLY A 27 -4.13 0.54 -13.82
CA GLY A 27 -5.50 0.53 -13.30
C GLY A 27 -6.26 1.82 -13.60
N ARG A 28 -5.61 2.98 -13.59
CA ARG A 28 -6.20 4.26 -14.01
C ARG A 28 -6.50 4.29 -15.50
N ALA A 29 -5.59 3.77 -16.33
CA ALA A 29 -5.79 3.66 -17.78
C ALA A 29 -6.95 2.71 -18.12
N ALA A 30 -7.12 1.64 -17.33
CA ALA A 30 -8.21 0.69 -17.46
C ALA A 30 -9.55 1.17 -16.83
N GLY A 31 -9.56 2.32 -16.14
CA GLY A 31 -10.76 2.83 -15.45
C GLY A 31 -11.15 2.06 -14.19
N LEU A 32 -10.25 1.25 -13.65
CA LEU A 32 -10.46 0.47 -12.42
C LEU A 32 -10.08 1.28 -11.17
N ILE A 33 -9.10 2.18 -11.29
CA ILE A 33 -8.63 3.05 -10.21
C ILE A 33 -9.03 4.50 -10.46
N ARG A 34 -9.41 5.19 -9.38
CA ARG A 34 -9.76 6.63 -9.38
C ARG A 34 -8.68 7.50 -10.02
N ARG A 35 -9.08 8.34 -10.98
CA ARG A 35 -8.13 9.16 -11.76
C ARG A 35 -7.57 10.33 -10.96
N GLU A 36 -8.21 10.69 -9.85
CA GLU A 36 -7.85 11.83 -9.00
C GLU A 36 -6.67 11.50 -8.09
N LEU A 37 -6.34 10.21 -7.92
CA LEU A 37 -5.24 9.74 -7.10
C LEU A 37 -3.90 9.88 -7.87
N PRO A 38 -2.92 10.66 -7.36
CA PRO A 38 -1.60 10.74 -7.98
C PRO A 38 -0.82 9.45 -7.77
N ALA A 39 -0.54 8.69 -8.83
CA ALA A 39 -0.06 7.30 -8.73
C ALA A 39 1.18 7.12 -7.85
N ALA A 40 2.22 7.92 -8.04
CA ALA A 40 3.46 7.82 -7.27
C ALA A 40 3.25 8.14 -5.77
N THR A 41 2.42 9.14 -5.46
CA THR A 41 2.12 9.50 -4.07
C THR A 41 1.28 8.42 -3.40
N THR A 42 0.25 7.92 -4.10
CA THR A 42 -0.60 6.82 -3.62
C THR A 42 0.22 5.56 -3.38
N ALA A 43 1.03 5.14 -4.35
CA ALA A 43 1.93 3.98 -4.21
C ALA A 43 2.85 4.09 -3.00
N GLY A 44 3.48 5.26 -2.80
CA GLY A 44 4.35 5.52 -1.65
C GLY A 44 3.60 5.40 -0.33
N MET A 45 2.44 6.07 -0.19
CA MET A 45 1.66 6.04 1.04
C MET A 45 1.13 4.66 1.37
N LEU A 46 0.65 3.91 0.37
CA LEU A 46 0.18 2.53 0.57
C LEU A 46 1.32 1.60 1.01
N THR A 47 2.50 1.75 0.43
CA THR A 47 3.70 0.99 0.82
C THR A 47 4.04 1.25 2.29
N TRP A 48 4.08 2.51 2.72
CA TRP A 48 4.34 2.88 4.11
C TRP A 48 3.27 2.37 5.08
N MET A 49 2.00 2.45 4.68
CA MET A 49 0.88 1.97 5.48
C MET A 49 1.01 0.46 5.76
N VAL A 50 1.22 -0.34 4.71
CA VAL A 50 1.38 -1.80 4.83
C VAL A 50 2.62 -2.13 5.65
N GLU A 51 3.76 -1.49 5.37
CA GLU A 51 4.99 -1.74 6.11
C GLU A 51 4.83 -1.43 7.61
N ARG A 52 4.17 -0.32 7.94
CA ARG A 52 3.95 0.07 9.32
C ARG A 52 2.96 -0.85 10.03
N ALA A 53 1.88 -1.26 9.36
CA ALA A 53 0.92 -2.22 9.90
C ALA A 53 1.60 -3.55 10.25
N CYS A 54 2.38 -4.11 9.32
CA CYS A 54 3.14 -5.34 9.54
C CYS A 54 4.13 -5.20 10.71
N ARG A 55 4.89 -4.10 10.76
CA ARG A 55 5.88 -3.87 11.83
C ARG A 55 5.25 -3.74 13.21
N GLN A 56 4.05 -3.17 13.31
CA GLN A 56 3.41 -2.90 14.59
C GLN A 56 2.53 -4.05 15.07
N ASP A 57 1.86 -4.75 14.17
CA ASP A 57 0.79 -5.67 14.55
C ASP A 57 1.22 -7.14 14.52
N LEU A 58 2.21 -7.53 13.72
CA LEU A 58 2.70 -8.92 13.65
C LEU A 58 3.49 -9.40 14.88
N PRO A 59 4.35 -8.59 15.54
CA PRO A 59 5.20 -9.10 16.61
C PRO A 59 4.40 -9.74 17.77
N GLY A 60 4.66 -11.01 18.05
CA GLY A 60 4.04 -11.75 19.15
C GLY A 60 2.64 -12.30 18.86
N ARG A 61 2.14 -12.19 17.62
CA ARG A 61 0.84 -12.74 17.20
C ARG A 61 0.92 -14.21 16.78
N PRO A 62 -0.20 -14.95 16.85
CA PRO A 62 -0.27 -16.32 16.35
C PRO A 62 -0.18 -16.37 14.81
N PRO A 63 0.26 -17.49 14.21
CA PRO A 63 0.46 -17.61 12.76
C PRO A 63 -0.78 -17.36 11.88
N GLY A 64 -2.00 -17.49 12.41
CA GLY A 64 -3.23 -17.17 11.67
C GLY A 64 -3.45 -15.67 11.45
N HIS A 65 -2.77 -14.82 12.23
CA HIS A 65 -2.92 -13.38 12.21
C HIS A 65 -2.37 -12.73 10.94
N ASP A 66 -1.32 -13.32 10.35
CA ASP A 66 -0.71 -12.83 9.11
C ASP A 66 -1.71 -12.82 7.95
N ALA A 67 -2.52 -13.89 7.84
CA ALA A 67 -3.52 -14.02 6.78
C ALA A 67 -4.70 -13.06 6.99
N GLU A 68 -5.12 -12.87 8.24
CA GLU A 68 -6.15 -11.89 8.61
C GLU A 68 -5.68 -10.47 8.26
N LEU A 69 -4.48 -10.09 8.71
CA LEU A 69 -3.89 -8.78 8.43
C LEU A 69 -3.73 -8.54 6.92
N ALA A 70 -3.24 -9.53 6.17
CA ALA A 70 -3.09 -9.42 4.72
C ALA A 70 -4.45 -9.19 4.03
N THR A 71 -5.49 -9.92 4.43
CA THR A 71 -6.84 -9.75 3.89
C THR A 71 -7.39 -8.38 4.22
N THR A 72 -7.29 -7.94 5.48
CA THR A 72 -7.77 -6.62 5.91
C THR A 72 -7.06 -5.48 5.16
N LEU A 73 -5.73 -5.55 5.01
CA LEU A 73 -4.99 -4.54 4.27
C LEU A 73 -5.38 -4.52 2.78
N ALA A 74 -5.61 -5.68 2.16
CA ALA A 74 -6.06 -5.76 0.77
C ALA A 74 -7.43 -5.09 0.56
N GLU A 75 -8.39 -5.31 1.46
CA GLU A 75 -9.71 -4.68 1.42
C GLU A 75 -9.62 -3.16 1.59
N ILE A 76 -8.83 -2.67 2.56
CA ILE A 76 -8.62 -1.24 2.80
C ILE A 76 -7.98 -0.57 1.58
N VAL A 77 -6.95 -1.20 1.01
CA VAL A 77 -6.25 -0.67 -0.17
C VAL A 77 -7.21 -0.63 -1.36
N SER A 78 -7.92 -1.72 -1.64
CA SER A 78 -8.84 -1.83 -2.77
C SER A 78 -9.97 -0.81 -2.65
N GLY A 79 -10.68 -0.76 -1.52
CA GLY A 79 -11.72 0.25 -1.29
C GLY A 79 -11.21 1.69 -1.33
N GLY A 80 -9.93 1.91 -1.02
CA GLY A 80 -9.27 3.21 -1.09
C GLY A 80 -8.87 3.65 -2.51
N VAL A 81 -8.74 2.74 -3.48
CA VAL A 81 -8.31 3.08 -4.85
C VAL A 81 -9.38 2.84 -5.91
N ASP A 82 -10.32 1.94 -5.64
CA ASP A 82 -11.36 1.52 -6.58
C ASP A 82 -12.27 2.67 -7.00
N LEU A 83 -12.56 2.73 -8.30
CA LEU A 83 -13.50 3.70 -8.88
C LEU A 83 -14.93 3.47 -8.34
N SER A 84 -15.29 2.21 -8.07
CA SER A 84 -16.62 1.80 -7.60
C SER A 84 -16.91 2.18 -6.15
N ALA A 85 -15.90 2.55 -5.36
CA ALA A 85 -16.09 2.99 -3.97
C ALA A 85 -16.74 4.40 -3.88
N THR A 86 -16.77 5.14 -4.99
CA THR A 86 -17.56 6.39 -5.14
C THR A 86 -19.02 6.06 -5.48
N SER A 87 -19.68 5.30 -4.61
CA SER A 87 -21.14 5.29 -4.51
C SER A 87 -21.56 5.18 -3.04
N ALA A 88 -21.11 6.12 -2.23
CA ALA A 88 -21.75 6.42 -0.95
C ALA A 88 -22.38 7.82 -1.06
N PRO A 89 -23.71 7.97 -0.90
CA PRO A 89 -24.40 9.26 -0.89
C PRO A 89 -24.05 10.11 0.34
#